data_AF-A0A7V6U8S5-F1
#
_entry.id   AF-A0A7V6U8S5-F1
#
_cell.length_a   1.000
_cell.length_b   1.000
_cell.length_c   1.000
_cell.angle_alpha   90.00
_cell.angle_beta   90.00
_cell.angle_gamma   90.00
#
_symmetry.space_group_name_H-M   'P 1'
#
loop_
_entity.id
_entity.type
_entity.pdbx_description
1 polymer ?
#
loop_
_entity_poly.entity_id
_entity_poly.type
_entity_poly.pdbx_seq_one_letter_code
_entity_poly.pdbx_strand_id
1 'polypeptide(L)'
;KLPGIETAVRAVFPRVELQFCIVHQMRNSLKHVVYKDRKEVVIDLKKVYQAATEEMALLELERFEDKWGEKYPYIGKSWRDS
;
A
#
# COMPACT_ATOMS: atom_id res chain seq x y z
N LYS A 1 10.54 -0.71 2.20
CA LYS A 1 10.70 -2.06 2.78
C LYS A 1 12.18 -2.23 3.17
N LEU A 2 12.50 -2.90 4.28
CA LEU A 2 13.89 -3.17 4.65
C LEU A 2 14.40 -4.36 3.81
N PRO A 3 15.46 -4.19 3.00
CA PRO A 3 15.99 -5.29 2.19
C PRO A 3 16.42 -6.46 3.07
N GLY A 4 16.06 -7.69 2.68
CA GLY A 4 16.48 -8.92 3.36
C GLY A 4 15.77 -9.24 4.68
N ILE A 5 14.82 -8.41 5.15
CA ILE A 5 14.12 -8.68 6.41
C ILE A 5 13.31 -9.97 6.37
N GLU A 6 12.66 -10.27 5.24
CA GLU A 6 11.88 -11.51 5.09
C GLU A 6 12.78 -12.74 5.18
N THR A 7 13.94 -12.70 4.50
CA THR A 7 14.94 -13.77 4.54
C THR A 7 15.44 -14.00 5.95
N ALA A 8 15.81 -12.93 6.66
CA ALA A 8 16.31 -13.01 8.02
C ALA A 8 15.26 -13.57 8.99
N VAL A 9 14.00 -13.14 8.87
CA VAL A 9 12.93 -13.60 9.76
C VAL A 9 12.56 -15.05 9.47
N ARG A 10 12.41 -15.45 8.20
CA ARG A 10 12.08 -16.84 7.83
C ARG A 10 13.19 -17.83 8.19
N ALA A 11 14.45 -17.38 8.22
CA ALA A 11 15.57 -18.22 8.67
C ALA A 11 15.43 -18.65 10.14
N VAL A 12 14.82 -17.81 10.99
CA VAL A 12 14.64 -18.08 12.43
C VAL A 12 13.24 -18.60 12.74
N PHE A 13 12.21 -18.10 12.04
CA PHE A 13 10.81 -18.44 12.22
C PHE A 13 10.18 -18.92 10.89
N PRO A 14 10.41 -20.18 10.49
CA PRO A 14 10.04 -20.65 9.14
C PRO A 14 8.52 -20.63 8.87
N ARG A 15 7.70 -20.70 9.91
CA ARG A 15 6.24 -20.77 9.83
C ARG A 15 5.54 -19.42 10.04
N VAL A 16 6.29 -18.32 10.21
CA VAL A 16 5.67 -17.02 10.46
C VAL A 16 5.07 -16.44 9.18
N GLU A 17 3.88 -15.90 9.31
CA GLU A 17 3.27 -15.06 8.29
C GLU A 17 3.85 -13.65 8.41
N LEU A 18 4.38 -13.13 7.30
CA LEU A 18 5.00 -11.81 7.25
C LEU A 18 4.00 -10.83 6.65
N GLN A 19 3.72 -9.77 7.40
CA GLN A 19 2.92 -8.66 6.94
C GLN A 19 3.72 -7.37 7.05
N PHE A 20 3.70 -6.55 6.00
CA PHE A 20 4.25 -5.21 6.07
C PHE A 20 3.27 -4.26 6.75
N CYS A 21 3.80 -3.42 7.64
CA CYS A 21 2.99 -2.48 8.39
C CYS A 21 2.33 -1.45 7.47
N ILE A 22 1.01 -1.39 7.49
CA ILE A 22 0.20 -0.43 6.71
C ILE A 22 0.58 1.03 6.97
N VAL A 23 1.02 1.36 8.18
CA VAL A 23 1.49 2.72 8.52
C VAL A 23 2.73 3.10 7.70
N HIS A 24 3.66 2.17 7.51
CA HIS A 24 4.84 2.41 6.67
C HIS A 24 4.47 2.46 5.19
N GLN A 25 3.52 1.64 4.75
CA GLN A 25 3.00 1.69 3.38
C GLN A 25 2.38 3.07 3.09
N MET A 26 1.48 3.55 3.96
CA MET A 26 0.84 4.86 3.84
C MET A 26 1.86 6.01 3.84
N ARG A 27 2.84 5.99 4.75
CA ARG A 27 3.91 7.01 4.77
C ARG A 27 4.72 7.02 3.48
N ASN A 28 5.04 5.85 2.93
CA ASN A 28 5.75 5.73 1.66
C ASN A 28 4.92 6.29 0.50
N SER A 29 3.63 5.96 0.45
CA SER A 29 2.71 6.45 -0.59
C SER A 29 2.54 7.96 -0.56
N LEU A 30 2.54 8.60 0.60
CA LEU A 30 2.33 10.06 0.69
C LEU A 30 3.59 10.88 0.50
N LYS A 31 4.78 10.24 0.41
CA LYS A 31 6.07 10.93 0.34
C LYS A 31 6.17 11.90 -0.84
N HIS A 32 5.60 11.52 -1.99
CA HIS A 32 5.66 12.33 -3.22
C HIS A 32 4.30 12.92 -3.62
N VAL A 33 3.31 12.88 -2.73
CA VAL A 33 2.00 13.50 -2.96
C VAL A 33 2.04 14.98 -2.57
N VAL A 34 1.61 15.84 -3.48
CA VAL A 34 1.56 17.30 -3.23
C VAL A 34 0.52 17.61 -2.15
N TYR A 35 0.77 18.64 -1.35
CA TYR A 35 -0.04 18.94 -0.16
C TYR A 35 -1.54 19.04 -0.43
N LYS A 36 -1.93 19.67 -1.55
CA LYS A 36 -3.34 19.84 -1.96
C LYS A 36 -4.09 18.53 -2.09
N ASP A 37 -3.42 17.47 -2.55
CA ASP A 37 -4.07 16.19 -2.86
C ASP A 37 -4.00 15.20 -1.69
N ARG A 38 -3.11 15.43 -0.71
CA ARG A 38 -2.83 14.47 0.38
C ARG A 38 -4.09 14.02 1.11
N LYS A 39 -5.00 14.93 1.41
CA LYS A 39 -6.24 14.60 2.15
C LYS A 39 -7.08 13.60 1.37
N GLU A 40 -7.22 13.81 0.07
CA GLU A 40 -8.06 12.98 -0.80
C GLU A 40 -7.39 11.64 -1.12
N VAL A 41 -6.09 11.66 -1.44
CA VAL A 41 -5.28 10.44 -1.61
C VAL A 41 -5.34 9.57 -0.37
N VAL A 42 -5.26 10.15 0.83
CA VAL A 42 -5.43 9.39 2.08
C VAL A 42 -6.81 8.74 2.13
N ILE A 43 -7.88 9.50 1.92
CA ILE A 43 -9.26 8.98 1.98
C ILE A 43 -9.45 7.81 1.01
N ASP A 44 -8.92 7.91 -0.21
CA ASP A 44 -9.07 6.85 -1.20
C ASP A 44 -8.21 5.62 -0.84
N LEU A 45 -6.97 5.80 -0.38
CA LEU A 45 -6.15 4.68 0.11
C LEU A 45 -6.75 4.00 1.35
N LYS A 46 -7.49 4.73 2.20
CA LYS A 46 -8.21 4.12 3.33
C LYS A 46 -9.21 3.08 2.88
N LYS A 47 -9.91 3.31 1.78
CA LYS A 47 -10.92 2.36 1.26
C LYS A 47 -10.28 1.01 0.92
N VAL A 48 -9.02 1.02 0.45
CA VAL A 48 -8.27 -0.19 0.13
C VAL A 48 -8.03 -1.04 1.37
N TYR A 49 -7.36 -0.50 2.40
CA TYR A 49 -6.97 -1.30 3.57
C TYR A 49 -8.08 -1.48 4.62
N GLN A 50 -9.18 -0.73 4.50
CA GLN A 50 -10.38 -0.88 5.35
C GLN A 50 -11.48 -1.71 4.67
N ALA A 51 -11.24 -2.23 3.46
CA ALA A 51 -12.18 -3.09 2.76
C ALA A 51 -12.46 -4.37 3.57
N ALA A 52 -13.69 -4.89 3.44
CA ALA A 52 -14.14 -6.06 4.19
C ALA A 52 -13.61 -7.39 3.62
N THR A 53 -13.27 -7.40 2.33
CA THR A 53 -12.71 -8.57 1.63
C THR A 53 -11.56 -8.16 0.72
N GLU A 54 -10.76 -9.14 0.31
CA GLU A 54 -9.67 -8.93 -0.63
C GLU A 54 -10.18 -8.41 -1.99
N GLU A 55 -11.28 -8.96 -2.50
CA GLU A 55 -11.88 -8.55 -3.77
C GLU A 55 -12.33 -7.08 -3.71
N MET A 56 -12.89 -6.65 -2.58
CA MET A 56 -13.24 -5.25 -2.36
C MET A 56 -11.99 -4.36 -2.28
N ALA A 57 -10.92 -4.83 -1.63
CA ALA A 57 -9.65 -4.09 -1.56
C ALA A 57 -9.04 -3.90 -2.96
N LEU A 58 -9.05 -4.95 -3.78
CA LEU A 58 -8.56 -4.92 -5.17
C LEU A 58 -9.38 -3.95 -6.03
N LEU A 59 -10.72 -3.98 -5.91
CA LEU A 59 -11.59 -3.05 -6.62
C LEU A 59 -11.35 -1.58 -6.21
N GLU A 60 -11.18 -1.31 -4.91
CA GLU A 60 -10.86 0.04 -4.44
C GLU A 60 -9.45 0.48 -4.87
N LEU A 61 -8.51 -0.46 -5.01
CA LEU A 61 -7.17 -0.18 -5.55
C LEU A 61 -7.23 0.16 -7.05
N GLU A 62 -8.04 -0.56 -7.84
CA GLU A 62 -8.29 -0.22 -9.24
C GLU A 62 -8.89 1.19 -9.37
N ARG A 63 -9.93 1.50 -8.58
CA ARG A 63 -10.52 2.85 -8.53
C ARG A 63 -9.52 3.93 -8.13
N PHE A 64 -8.61 3.61 -7.20
CA PHE A 64 -7.53 4.51 -6.82
C PHE A 64 -6.60 4.77 -8.01
N GLU A 65 -6.21 3.73 -8.74
CA GLU A 65 -5.33 3.84 -9.92
C GLU A 65 -6.01 4.56 -11.09
N ASP A 66 -7.31 4.37 -11.32
CA ASP A 66 -8.05 5.11 -12.34
C ASP A 66 -8.02 6.62 -12.07
N LYS A 67 -8.10 7.00 -10.79
CA LYS A 67 -8.15 8.41 -10.37
C LYS A 67 -6.77 9.06 -10.24
N TRP A 68 -5.81 8.33 -9.68
CA TRP A 68 -4.52 8.86 -9.25
C TRP A 68 -3.33 8.28 -10.02
N GLY A 69 -3.53 7.22 -10.81
CA GLY A 69 -2.45 6.46 -11.46
C GLY A 69 -1.66 7.27 -12.48
N GLU A 70 -2.27 8.25 -13.15
CA GLU A 70 -1.54 9.15 -14.05
C GLU A 70 -0.58 10.06 -13.26
N LYS A 71 -1.02 10.60 -12.12
CA LYS A 71 -0.25 11.56 -11.32
C LYS A 71 0.71 10.91 -10.33
N TYR A 72 0.32 9.78 -9.76
CA TYR A 72 1.02 9.05 -8.70
C TYR A 72 1.14 7.55 -9.01
N PRO A 73 1.70 7.16 -10.18
CA PRO A 73 1.76 5.75 -10.62
C PRO A 73 2.52 4.84 -9.65
N TYR A 74 3.50 5.41 -8.93
CA TYR A 74 4.30 4.66 -7.95
C TYR A 74 3.47 4.15 -6.76
N ILE A 75 2.33 4.81 -6.44
CA ILE A 75 1.48 4.38 -5.34
C ILE A 75 0.79 3.07 -5.72
N GLY A 76 0.09 3.02 -6.86
CA GLY A 76 -0.56 1.80 -7.34
C GLY A 76 0.41 0.61 -7.40
N LYS A 77 1.57 0.82 -8.04
CA LYS A 77 2.64 -0.19 -8.09
C LYS A 77 3.09 -0.66 -6.69
N SER A 78 3.36 0.27 -5.77
CA SER A 78 3.79 -0.06 -4.41
C SER A 78 2.75 -0.91 -3.67
N TRP A 79 1.45 -0.70 -3.92
CA TRP A 79 0.37 -1.45 -3.28
C TRP A 79 0.10 -2.80 -3.93
N ARG A 80 0.32 -2.96 -5.24
CA ARG A 80 0.27 -4.26 -5.92
C ARG A 80 1.47 -5.15 -5.60
N ASP A 81 2.65 -4.55 -5.39
CA ASP A 81 3.87 -5.23 -4.97
C ASP A 81 3.93 -5.46 -3.43
N SER A 82 2.83 -5.16 -2.71
CA SER A 82 2.81 -5.19 -1.23
C SER A 82 2.79 -6.58 -0.65
#